data_AF-A0A8C0SWK0-F1
#
_entry.id   AF-A0A8C0SWK0-F1
#
_cell.length_a   1.000
_cell.length_b   1.000
_cell.length_c   1.000
_cell.angle_alpha   90.00
_cell.angle_beta   90.00
_cell.angle_gamma   90.00
#
_symmetry.space_group_name_H-M   'P 1'
#
loop_
_entity.id
_entity.type
_entity.pdbx_description
1 polymer ?
#
loop_
_entity_poly.entity_id
_entity_poly.type
_entity_poly.pdbx_seq_one_letter_code
_entity_poly.pdbx_strand_id
1 'polypeptide(L)'
;GQHLSSLLLGLWTVMPVWAGDELLNVCMKTKHHKREPGPEDKLYEECIPWAEKACCTASTSWHAHLDVSLLYNFSLLHCGLMMPGCEEHFIQAVCFYECSPNLGPWIQKVGSSGQGERIRDAPLCREDCEQWWEDCRTSYTCRSDWLGSWDWSRGEEEPLPAGAACRPFPRYFPTPAALCQRIWSGSFQASPARRGSGRCLQKWFEPARGNPNEAVARLFAARAPPKPLTCSRRLLFF
;
A
#
# COMPACT_ATOMS: atom_id res chain seq x y z
N GLY A 1 67.26 -7.77 23.96
CA GLY A 1 66.13 -6.82 23.96
C GLY A 1 65.11 -7.29 22.97
N GLN A 2 63.94 -7.72 23.44
CA GLN A 2 62.85 -8.20 22.60
C GLN A 2 62.02 -7.00 22.12
N HIS A 3 61.83 -6.88 20.81
CA HIS A 3 60.97 -5.89 20.19
C HIS A 3 59.50 -6.25 20.42
N LEU A 4 58.74 -5.38 21.08
CA LEU A 4 57.27 -5.45 21.15
C LEU A 4 56.68 -4.72 19.94
N SER A 5 56.03 -5.44 19.04
CA SER A 5 55.11 -4.86 18.05
C SER A 5 53.73 -4.74 18.67
N SER A 6 53.21 -3.51 18.78
CA SER A 6 51.83 -3.24 19.22
C SER A 6 50.84 -3.56 18.08
N LEU A 7 49.95 -4.53 18.31
CA LEU A 7 48.77 -4.76 17.48
C LEU A 7 47.65 -3.83 17.95
N LEU A 8 47.29 -2.83 17.14
CA LEU A 8 46.07 -2.04 17.32
C LEU A 8 44.89 -2.83 16.74
N LEU A 9 44.11 -3.47 17.63
CA LEU A 9 42.81 -4.05 17.28
C LEU A 9 41.75 -2.95 17.26
N GLY A 10 41.35 -2.50 16.07
CA GLY A 10 40.20 -1.61 15.90
C GLY A 10 38.90 -2.36 16.19
N LEU A 11 38.20 -1.99 17.26
CA LEU A 11 36.83 -2.43 17.51
C LEU A 11 35.90 -1.79 16.47
N TRP A 12 35.45 -2.57 15.49
CA TRP A 12 34.31 -2.20 14.65
C TRP A 12 33.03 -2.44 15.47
N THR A 13 32.41 -1.36 15.96
CA THR A 13 31.07 -1.44 16.55
C THR A 13 30.06 -1.68 15.44
N VAL A 14 29.65 -2.94 15.25
CA VAL A 14 28.51 -3.26 14.39
C VAL A 14 27.26 -2.79 15.11
N MET A 15 26.69 -1.67 14.68
CA MET A 15 25.39 -1.21 15.19
C MET A 15 24.34 -2.26 14.84
N PRO A 16 23.58 -2.78 15.81
CA PRO A 16 22.54 -3.76 15.53
C PRO A 16 21.42 -3.08 14.73
N VAL A 17 21.22 -3.50 13.48
CA VAL A 17 20.04 -3.14 12.69
C VAL A 17 18.83 -3.68 13.44
N TRP A 18 17.92 -2.82 13.85
CA TRP A 18 16.68 -3.26 14.50
C TRP A 18 15.77 -3.89 13.44
N ALA A 19 15.09 -4.99 13.76
CA ALA A 19 14.20 -5.67 12.81
C ALA A 19 13.08 -4.75 12.26
N GLY A 20 12.74 -3.68 12.98
CA GLY A 20 11.81 -2.64 12.53
C GLY A 20 12.36 -1.76 11.41
N ASP A 21 13.68 -1.53 11.33
CA ASP A 21 14.27 -0.68 10.29
C ASP A 21 14.11 -1.30 8.90
N GLU A 22 14.07 -2.63 8.80
CA GLU A 22 13.82 -3.36 7.55
C GLU A 22 12.38 -3.17 7.02
N LEU A 23 11.47 -2.62 7.83
CA LEU A 23 10.08 -2.33 7.43
C LEU A 23 9.88 -0.87 7.04
N LEU A 24 10.91 -0.03 7.13
CA LEU A 24 10.81 1.39 6.84
C LEU A 24 11.42 1.68 5.48
N ASN A 25 10.78 2.57 4.72
CA ASN A 25 11.28 3.02 3.42
C ASN A 25 11.51 1.84 2.45
N VAL A 26 10.48 1.02 2.26
CA VAL A 26 10.52 -0.17 1.42
C VAL A 26 9.37 -0.18 0.43
N CYS A 27 9.59 -0.82 -0.72
CA CYS A 27 8.54 -1.10 -1.69
C CYS A 27 8.15 -2.57 -1.61
N MET A 28 6.85 -2.87 -1.61
CA MET A 28 6.38 -4.25 -1.70
C MET A 28 6.67 -4.82 -3.09
N LYS A 29 6.94 -6.13 -3.13
CA LYS A 29 7.19 -6.86 -4.37
C LYS A 29 5.89 -7.22 -5.08
N THR A 30 5.44 -6.33 -5.97
CA THR A 30 4.31 -6.57 -6.88
C THR A 30 4.73 -6.42 -8.35
N LYS A 31 3.78 -6.43 -9.28
CA LYS A 31 4.01 -6.23 -10.72
C LYS A 31 4.45 -4.79 -11.07
N HIS A 32 3.97 -3.78 -10.33
CA HIS A 32 4.08 -2.37 -10.74
C HIS A 32 4.96 -1.52 -9.82
N HIS A 33 5.44 -2.11 -8.72
CA HIS A 33 6.35 -1.46 -7.79
C HIS A 33 7.81 -1.53 -8.25
N LYS A 34 8.56 -0.47 -7.99
CA LYS A 34 10.02 -0.44 -8.03
C LYS A 34 10.60 -1.35 -6.94
N ARG A 35 11.88 -1.68 -7.10
CA ARG A 35 12.61 -2.47 -6.10
C ARG A 35 12.83 -1.70 -4.79
N GLU A 36 13.14 -0.42 -4.90
CA GLU A 36 13.47 0.47 -3.78
C GLU A 36 12.83 1.84 -4.00
N PRO A 37 12.47 2.57 -2.93
CA PRO A 37 11.94 3.91 -3.06
C PRO A 37 12.98 4.88 -3.64
N GLY A 38 12.50 5.86 -4.40
CA GLY A 38 13.33 6.93 -4.92
C GLY A 38 12.49 8.07 -5.50
N PRO A 39 13.12 9.21 -5.81
CA PRO A 39 12.42 10.35 -6.38
C PRO A 39 11.84 10.03 -7.77
N GLU A 40 10.66 10.59 -8.03
CA GLU A 40 9.91 10.53 -9.29
C GLU A 40 9.29 11.92 -9.55
N ASP A 41 9.97 12.77 -10.30
CA ASP A 41 9.58 14.17 -10.55
C ASP A 41 8.36 14.32 -11.48
N LYS A 42 7.93 13.21 -12.11
CA LYS A 42 6.87 13.17 -13.13
C LYS A 42 5.68 12.30 -12.72
N LEU A 43 5.41 12.20 -11.43
CA LEU A 43 4.17 11.59 -10.97
C LEU A 43 2.97 12.45 -11.40
N TYR A 44 1.90 11.78 -11.81
CA TYR A 44 0.71 12.41 -12.36
C TYR A 44 -0.29 12.81 -11.25
N GLU A 45 -0.89 14.00 -11.38
CA GLU A 45 -2.02 14.53 -10.58
C GLU A 45 -2.07 14.05 -9.11
N GLU A 46 -3.02 13.18 -8.74
CA GLU A 46 -3.24 12.72 -7.37
C GLU A 46 -2.03 11.97 -6.80
N CYS A 47 -1.13 11.45 -7.64
CA CYS A 47 0.10 10.77 -7.26
C CYS A 47 1.29 11.73 -6.98
N ILE A 48 1.17 13.03 -7.25
CA ILE A 48 2.23 14.02 -7.00
C ILE A 48 2.74 14.03 -5.55
N PRO A 49 1.94 13.82 -4.49
CA PRO A 49 2.42 13.87 -3.11
C PRO A 49 3.58 12.91 -2.78
N TRP A 50 3.79 11.86 -3.58
CA TRP A 50 4.87 10.90 -3.38
C TRP A 50 6.15 11.21 -4.17
N ALA A 51 6.20 12.30 -4.95
CA ALA A 51 7.28 12.58 -5.92
C ALA A 51 8.69 12.61 -5.32
N GLU A 52 8.86 13.06 -4.07
CA GLU A 52 10.18 13.08 -3.40
C GLU A 52 10.70 11.65 -3.17
N LYS A 53 9.81 10.69 -2.92
CA LYS A 53 10.15 9.32 -2.51
C LYS A 53 8.98 8.38 -2.77
N ALA A 54 8.97 7.75 -3.94
CA ALA A 54 7.92 6.87 -4.40
C ALA A 54 8.41 5.45 -4.71
N CYS A 55 7.50 4.49 -4.59
CA CYS A 55 7.61 3.11 -5.05
C CYS A 55 7.02 2.86 -6.44
N CYS A 56 6.27 3.81 -6.99
CA CYS A 56 5.73 3.74 -8.33
C CYS A 56 6.67 4.45 -9.32
N THR A 57 6.35 4.36 -10.61
CA THR A 57 7.00 5.14 -11.68
C THR A 57 6.03 6.19 -12.23
N ALA A 58 6.53 7.18 -12.96
CA ALA A 58 5.67 8.09 -13.74
C ALA A 58 4.63 7.35 -14.60
N SER A 59 5.04 6.26 -15.26
CA SER A 59 4.12 5.42 -16.05
C SER A 59 3.03 4.78 -15.18
N THR A 60 3.40 4.18 -14.05
CA THR A 60 2.42 3.61 -13.10
C THR A 60 1.43 4.67 -12.64
N SER A 61 1.91 5.88 -12.31
CA SER A 61 1.02 6.98 -11.88
C SER A 61 0.06 7.41 -12.97
N TRP A 62 0.49 7.53 -14.23
CA TRP A 62 -0.39 7.84 -15.35
C TRP A 62 -1.47 6.76 -15.53
N HIS A 63 -1.10 5.48 -15.47
CA HIS A 63 -2.06 4.37 -15.59
C HIS A 63 -3.07 4.28 -14.44
N ALA A 64 -2.79 4.91 -13.29
CA ALA A 64 -3.75 5.01 -12.19
C ALA A 64 -4.94 5.92 -12.53
N HIS A 65 -4.80 6.83 -13.51
CA HIS A 65 -5.80 7.83 -13.88
C HIS A 65 -6.52 7.48 -15.20
N LEU A 66 -6.35 6.26 -15.71
CA LEU A 66 -7.09 5.79 -16.88
C LEU A 66 -8.42 5.15 -16.44
N ASP A 67 -9.52 5.49 -17.12
CA ASP A 67 -10.87 4.93 -16.91
C ASP A 67 -10.91 3.39 -16.86
N VAL A 68 -10.02 2.78 -17.66
CA VAL A 68 -9.69 1.36 -17.63
C VAL A 68 -8.25 1.23 -17.15
N SER A 69 -8.08 1.04 -15.84
CA SER A 69 -6.72 0.97 -15.29
C SER A 69 -6.06 -0.35 -15.68
N LEU A 70 -5.01 -0.26 -16.50
CA LEU A 70 -4.18 -1.39 -16.91
C LEU A 70 -3.42 -2.04 -15.74
N LEU A 71 -3.46 -1.44 -14.55
CA LEU A 71 -2.83 -1.97 -13.33
C LEU A 71 -3.60 -3.17 -12.78
N TYR A 72 -4.93 -3.11 -12.83
CA TYR A 72 -5.80 -4.06 -12.13
C TYR A 72 -6.89 -4.66 -13.02
N ASN A 73 -6.88 -4.33 -14.31
CA ASN A 73 -7.77 -4.89 -15.31
C ASN A 73 -9.26 -4.76 -14.94
N PHE A 74 -9.62 -3.70 -14.21
CA PHE A 74 -11.00 -3.32 -13.91
C PHE A 74 -11.22 -1.87 -14.34
N SER A 75 -12.46 -1.54 -14.68
CA SER A 75 -12.87 -0.17 -15.00
C SER A 75 -13.66 0.43 -13.84
N LEU A 76 -13.38 1.70 -13.52
CA LEU A 76 -14.21 2.48 -12.60
C LEU A 76 -15.63 2.71 -13.17
N LEU A 77 -15.81 2.52 -14.48
CA LEU A 77 -17.06 2.72 -15.21
C LEU A 77 -17.95 1.47 -15.33
N HIS A 78 -17.66 0.39 -14.59
CA HIS A 78 -18.37 -0.89 -14.69
C HIS A 78 -19.89 -0.82 -14.38
N CYS A 79 -20.37 0.28 -13.80
CA CYS A 79 -21.79 0.54 -13.56
C CYS A 79 -22.24 1.93 -14.05
N GLY A 80 -21.59 2.44 -15.09
CA GLY A 80 -21.79 3.79 -15.62
C GLY A 80 -20.79 4.80 -15.05
N LEU A 81 -21.01 6.08 -15.35
CA LEU A 81 -20.12 7.16 -14.90
C LEU A 81 -20.06 7.23 -13.38
N MET A 82 -18.85 7.21 -12.84
CA MET A 82 -18.58 7.44 -11.43
C MET A 82 -18.64 8.95 -11.13
N MET A 83 -19.11 9.33 -9.95
CA MET A 83 -19.03 10.74 -9.54
C MET A 83 -17.56 11.17 -9.40
N PRO A 84 -17.17 12.37 -9.85
CA PRO A 84 -15.76 12.79 -9.85
C PRO A 84 -15.08 12.70 -8.49
N GLY A 85 -15.74 13.12 -7.41
CA GLY A 85 -15.17 12.99 -6.06
C GLY A 85 -14.97 11.54 -5.63
N CYS A 86 -15.87 10.63 -6.01
CA CYS A 86 -15.71 9.20 -5.76
C CYS A 86 -14.52 8.63 -6.51
N GLU A 87 -14.39 8.97 -7.80
CA GLU A 87 -13.29 8.58 -8.67
C GLU A 87 -11.93 9.06 -8.14
N GLU A 88 -11.85 10.33 -7.72
CA GLU A 88 -10.65 10.91 -7.10
C GLU A 88 -10.17 10.06 -5.90
N HIS A 89 -11.06 9.62 -5.01
CA HIS A 89 -10.67 8.76 -3.89
C HIS A 89 -10.10 7.41 -4.33
N PHE A 90 -10.62 6.82 -5.41
CA PHE A 90 -10.08 5.58 -5.97
C PHE A 90 -8.68 5.78 -6.55
N ILE A 91 -8.48 6.86 -7.30
CA ILE A 91 -7.18 7.24 -7.84
C ILE A 91 -6.19 7.48 -6.69
N GLN A 92 -6.55 8.26 -5.68
CA GLN A 92 -5.73 8.48 -4.48
C GLN A 92 -5.38 7.17 -3.77
N ALA A 93 -6.33 6.24 -3.66
CA ALA A 93 -6.08 4.93 -3.05
C ALA A 93 -5.08 4.08 -3.86
N VAL A 94 -5.18 4.12 -5.20
CA VAL A 94 -4.22 3.45 -6.10
C VAL A 94 -2.84 4.10 -6.00
N CYS A 95 -2.76 5.43 -6.07
CA CYS A 95 -1.50 6.15 -5.87
C CYS A 95 -0.89 5.82 -4.51
N PHE A 96 -1.69 5.79 -3.44
CA PHE A 96 -1.20 5.42 -2.12
C PHE A 96 -0.64 4.00 -2.07
N TYR A 97 -1.36 3.04 -2.66
CA TYR A 97 -0.92 1.65 -2.71
C TYR A 97 0.36 1.47 -3.54
N GLU A 98 0.42 2.04 -4.73
CA GLU A 98 1.54 1.86 -5.66
C GLU A 98 2.78 2.69 -5.32
N CYS A 99 2.58 3.89 -4.75
CA CYS A 99 3.66 4.85 -4.56
C CYS A 99 4.19 4.92 -3.13
N SER A 100 3.44 4.52 -2.10
CA SER A 100 3.88 4.75 -0.72
C SER A 100 5.05 3.86 -0.30
N PRO A 101 6.19 4.43 0.14
CA PRO A 101 7.29 3.67 0.72
C PRO A 101 7.09 3.36 2.22
N ASN A 102 5.91 3.67 2.75
CA ASN A 102 5.61 3.65 4.20
C ASN A 102 4.64 2.53 4.59
N LEU A 103 4.37 1.59 3.66
CA LEU A 103 3.46 0.48 3.89
C LEU A 103 4.13 -0.76 4.49
N GLY A 104 5.45 -0.74 4.67
CA GLY A 104 6.26 -1.87 5.11
C GLY A 104 5.75 -2.66 6.32
N PRO A 105 5.26 -2.02 7.41
CA PRO A 105 4.72 -2.75 8.56
C PRO A 105 3.52 -3.65 8.28
N TRP A 106 2.86 -3.46 7.13
CA TRP A 106 1.65 -4.19 6.73
C TRP A 106 1.88 -5.10 5.52
N ILE A 107 3.11 -5.19 5.00
CA ILE A 107 3.44 -6.07 3.88
C ILE A 107 3.41 -7.54 4.34
N GLN A 108 2.70 -8.37 3.59
CA GLN A 108 2.61 -9.82 3.77
C GLN A 108 2.88 -10.54 2.44
N LYS A 109 3.53 -11.70 2.53
CA LYS A 109 3.75 -12.58 1.37
C LYS A 109 2.44 -13.21 0.91
N VAL A 110 2.26 -13.33 -0.40
CA VAL A 110 1.12 -13.98 -1.04
C VAL A 110 1.53 -15.35 -1.60
N GLY A 111 0.69 -16.36 -1.39
CA GLY A 111 0.84 -17.71 -1.90
C GLY A 111 1.86 -18.57 -1.13
N SER A 112 1.74 -19.90 -1.28
CA SER A 112 2.64 -20.88 -0.65
C SER A 112 4.09 -20.79 -1.14
N SER A 113 4.30 -20.26 -2.34
CA SER A 113 5.62 -20.03 -2.94
C SER A 113 6.24 -18.67 -2.60
N GLY A 114 5.49 -17.74 -1.98
CA GLY A 114 5.99 -16.42 -1.58
C GLY A 114 6.51 -15.56 -2.76
N GLN A 115 5.96 -15.74 -3.96
CA GLN A 115 6.45 -15.08 -5.18
C GLN A 115 6.09 -13.59 -5.28
N GLY A 116 5.13 -13.12 -4.49
CA GLY A 116 4.73 -11.71 -4.43
C GLY A 116 4.26 -11.28 -3.04
N GLU A 117 3.99 -10.00 -2.90
CA GLU A 117 3.60 -9.36 -1.65
C GLU A 117 2.32 -8.53 -1.84
N ARG A 118 1.60 -8.30 -0.74
CA ARG A 118 0.48 -7.36 -0.66
C ARG A 118 0.49 -6.71 0.71
N ILE A 119 -0.28 -5.63 0.89
CA ILE A 119 -0.60 -5.15 2.25
C ILE A 119 -1.81 -5.87 2.81
N ARG A 120 -1.89 -5.89 4.14
CA ARG A 120 -3.07 -6.35 4.87
C ARG A 120 -3.31 -5.50 6.11
N ASP A 121 -4.57 -5.14 6.32
CA ASP A 121 -5.06 -4.41 7.49
C ASP A 121 -4.32 -3.08 7.76
N ALA A 122 -3.86 -2.40 6.71
CA ALA A 122 -3.18 -1.11 6.83
C ALA A 122 -4.16 -0.02 7.36
N PRO A 123 -3.88 0.64 8.50
CA PRO A 123 -4.87 1.43 9.23
C PRO A 123 -5.12 2.77 8.55
N LEU A 124 -6.14 2.86 7.70
CA LEU A 124 -6.54 4.09 7.04
C LEU A 124 -7.25 5.03 8.04
N CYS A 125 -6.90 6.32 8.01
CA CYS A 125 -7.48 7.30 8.92
C CYS A 125 -8.99 7.41 8.75
N ARG A 126 -9.67 7.75 9.86
CA ARG A 126 -11.12 7.85 9.93
C ARG A 126 -11.70 8.73 8.83
N GLU A 127 -11.18 9.96 8.70
CA GLU A 127 -11.68 10.94 7.74
C GLU A 127 -11.46 10.48 6.29
N ASP A 128 -10.32 9.84 5.98
CA ASP A 128 -10.04 9.28 4.66
C ASP A 128 -11.06 8.20 4.26
N CYS A 129 -11.56 7.43 5.22
CA CYS A 129 -12.60 6.44 4.98
C CYS A 129 -14.01 7.03 4.89
N GLU A 130 -14.35 7.92 5.81
CA GLU A 130 -15.66 8.56 5.88
C GLU A 130 -15.93 9.42 4.62
N GLN A 131 -14.95 10.22 4.19
CA GLN A 131 -15.08 11.06 2.99
C GLN A 131 -15.18 10.23 1.72
N TRP A 132 -14.35 9.17 1.59
CA TRP A 132 -14.44 8.28 0.42
C TRP A 132 -15.82 7.65 0.29
N TRP A 133 -16.38 7.15 1.39
CA TRP A 133 -17.72 6.58 1.38
C TRP A 133 -18.81 7.62 1.07
N GLU A 134 -18.67 8.83 1.62
CA GLU A 134 -19.60 9.93 1.40
C GLU A 134 -19.67 10.34 -0.07
N ASP A 135 -18.51 10.58 -0.69
CA ASP A 135 -18.42 11.05 -2.08
C ASP A 135 -18.85 9.97 -3.08
N CYS A 136 -18.77 8.70 -2.68
CA CYS A 136 -19.27 7.57 -3.46
C CYS A 136 -20.75 7.26 -3.26
N ARG A 137 -21.48 7.93 -2.34
CA ARG A 137 -22.84 7.54 -1.95
C ARG A 137 -23.83 7.43 -3.13
N THR A 138 -23.68 8.29 -4.14
CA THR A 138 -24.55 8.33 -5.33
C THR A 138 -23.96 7.60 -6.54
N SER A 139 -22.71 7.14 -6.47
CA SER A 139 -22.10 6.26 -7.47
C SER A 139 -22.70 4.86 -7.39
N TYR A 140 -22.48 4.05 -8.42
CA TYR A 140 -23.00 2.69 -8.52
C TYR A 140 -21.88 1.67 -8.62
N THR A 141 -22.12 0.48 -8.08
CA THR A 141 -21.26 -0.68 -8.25
C THR A 141 -22.10 -1.94 -8.27
N CYS A 142 -21.48 -3.07 -8.62
CA CYS A 142 -22.09 -4.38 -8.65
C CYS A 142 -21.35 -5.41 -7.78
N ARG A 143 -20.25 -5.01 -7.12
CA ARG A 143 -19.40 -5.90 -6.32
C ARG A 143 -18.96 -5.24 -5.02
N SER A 144 -18.82 -6.05 -3.96
CA SER A 144 -18.35 -5.62 -2.64
C SER A 144 -16.88 -5.93 -2.35
N ASP A 145 -16.19 -6.56 -3.30
CA ASP A 145 -14.75 -6.81 -3.31
C ASP A 145 -14.31 -6.73 -4.77
N TRP A 146 -13.32 -5.91 -5.09
CA TRP A 146 -12.83 -5.68 -6.44
C TRP A 146 -11.45 -6.29 -6.68
N LEU A 147 -10.81 -6.90 -5.68
CA LEU A 147 -9.56 -7.64 -5.85
C LEU A 147 -9.79 -9.15 -5.85
N GLY A 148 -10.67 -9.63 -4.97
CA GLY A 148 -10.91 -11.05 -4.73
C GLY A 148 -12.06 -11.67 -5.52
N SER A 149 -12.84 -10.87 -6.24
CA SER A 149 -14.08 -11.35 -6.90
C SER A 149 -13.96 -11.63 -8.40
N TRP A 150 -12.83 -11.33 -9.04
CA TRP A 150 -12.67 -11.51 -10.49
C TRP A 150 -12.11 -12.89 -10.80
N ASP A 151 -12.90 -13.71 -11.50
CA ASP A 151 -12.43 -14.98 -12.05
C ASP A 151 -11.80 -14.73 -13.43
N TRP A 152 -10.49 -14.50 -13.44
CA TRP A 152 -9.71 -14.22 -14.65
C TRP A 152 -9.60 -15.41 -15.62
N SER A 153 -10.21 -16.56 -15.33
CA SER A 153 -10.24 -17.70 -16.26
C SER A 153 -11.12 -17.47 -17.49
N ARG A 154 -11.91 -16.39 -17.53
CA ARG A 154 -12.92 -16.14 -18.59
C ARG A 154 -12.61 -14.98 -19.55
N GLY A 155 -11.44 -14.33 -19.43
CA GLY A 155 -11.05 -13.19 -20.27
C GLY A 155 -11.49 -11.83 -19.72
N GLU A 156 -11.11 -10.75 -20.42
CA GLU A 156 -11.24 -9.33 -20.00
C GLU A 156 -12.67 -8.81 -19.85
N GLU A 157 -13.68 -9.59 -20.24
CA GLU A 157 -15.10 -9.25 -20.17
C GLU A 157 -15.83 -10.27 -19.29
N GLU A 158 -15.59 -10.29 -17.98
CA GLU A 158 -16.46 -11.07 -17.11
C GLU A 158 -17.83 -10.36 -17.00
N PRO A 159 -18.93 -10.95 -17.50
CA PRO A 159 -20.25 -10.38 -17.25
C PRO A 159 -20.49 -10.33 -15.74
N LEU A 160 -21.25 -9.31 -15.31
CA LEU A 160 -21.81 -9.20 -13.95
C LEU A 160 -22.11 -10.61 -13.40
N PRO A 161 -21.54 -11.01 -12.25
CA PRO A 161 -21.81 -12.32 -11.67
C PRO A 161 -23.32 -12.57 -11.65
N ALA A 162 -23.79 -13.79 -11.93
CA ALA A 162 -25.23 -14.05 -12.01
C ALA A 162 -25.95 -13.55 -10.74
N GLY A 163 -26.77 -12.49 -10.85
CA GLY A 163 -27.44 -11.83 -9.74
C GLY A 163 -26.80 -10.53 -9.22
N ALA A 164 -25.61 -10.16 -9.67
CA ALA A 164 -25.01 -8.85 -9.42
C ALA A 164 -25.70 -7.81 -10.31
N ALA A 165 -26.36 -6.84 -9.68
CA ALA A 165 -26.99 -5.72 -10.36
C ALA A 165 -26.28 -4.43 -9.97
N CYS A 166 -26.14 -3.50 -10.90
CA CYS A 166 -25.66 -2.16 -10.53
C CYS A 166 -26.63 -1.52 -9.53
N ARG A 167 -26.13 -1.25 -8.33
CA ARG A 167 -26.87 -0.59 -7.25
C ARG A 167 -26.02 0.55 -6.67
N PRO A 168 -26.64 1.51 -5.98
CA PRO A 168 -25.89 2.55 -5.28
C PRO A 168 -24.86 1.92 -4.33
N PHE A 169 -23.67 2.51 -4.23
CA PHE A 169 -22.58 2.05 -3.37
C PHE A 169 -23.03 1.63 -1.96
N PRO A 170 -23.90 2.37 -1.24
CA PRO A 170 -24.37 1.99 0.09
C PRO A 170 -25.04 0.61 0.18
N ARG A 171 -25.55 0.06 -0.93
CA ARG A 171 -26.12 -1.30 -0.96
C ARG A 171 -25.04 -2.38 -0.83
N TYR A 172 -23.89 -2.18 -1.45
CA TYR A 172 -22.75 -3.09 -1.37
C TYR A 172 -21.84 -2.77 -0.19
N PHE A 173 -21.78 -1.49 0.20
CA PHE A 173 -20.95 -0.95 1.28
C PHE A 173 -21.80 -0.16 2.28
N PRO A 174 -22.46 -0.82 3.25
CA PRO A 174 -23.42 -0.15 4.14
C PRO A 174 -22.82 0.91 5.07
N THR A 175 -21.50 0.89 5.28
CA THR A 175 -20.77 1.81 6.17
C THR A 175 -19.42 2.21 5.55
N PRO A 176 -18.80 3.32 6.01
CA PRO A 176 -17.46 3.69 5.57
C PRO A 176 -16.41 2.59 5.79
N ALA A 177 -16.45 1.95 6.96
CA ALA A 177 -15.59 0.82 7.27
C ALA A 177 -15.78 -0.35 6.29
N ALA A 178 -17.03 -0.63 5.93
CA ALA A 178 -17.36 -1.67 4.97
C ALA A 178 -16.79 -1.40 3.57
N LEU A 179 -16.68 -0.14 3.13
CA LEU A 179 -16.02 0.24 1.87
C LEU A 179 -14.50 0.02 1.97
N CYS A 180 -13.83 0.76 2.86
CA CYS A 180 -12.37 0.74 2.94
C CYS A 180 -11.77 -0.66 3.17
N GLN A 181 -12.45 -1.47 3.98
CA GLN A 181 -11.95 -2.79 4.37
C GLN A 181 -12.17 -3.84 3.28
N ARG A 182 -13.35 -3.86 2.66
CA ARG A 182 -13.75 -5.00 1.81
C ARG A 182 -13.43 -4.79 0.34
N ILE A 183 -13.43 -3.55 -0.15
CA ILE A 183 -13.29 -3.29 -1.58
C ILE A 183 -11.97 -3.83 -2.16
N TRP A 184 -10.91 -3.87 -1.36
CA TRP A 184 -9.59 -4.43 -1.73
C TRP A 184 -9.21 -5.67 -0.90
N SER A 185 -10.17 -6.55 -0.63
CA SER A 185 -9.98 -7.81 0.13
C SER A 185 -9.17 -7.67 1.42
N GLY A 186 -9.40 -6.64 2.23
CA GLY A 186 -8.68 -6.41 3.49
C GLY A 186 -7.28 -5.79 3.34
N SER A 187 -7.00 -5.09 2.24
CA SER A 187 -5.75 -4.29 2.14
C SER A 187 -5.69 -3.20 3.20
N PHE A 188 -6.80 -2.48 3.42
CA PHE A 188 -6.90 -1.43 4.42
C PHE A 188 -7.82 -1.85 5.57
N GLN A 189 -7.54 -1.33 6.76
CA GLN A 189 -8.39 -1.41 7.93
C GLN A 189 -8.85 -0.01 8.32
N ALA A 190 -10.14 0.18 8.58
CA ALA A 190 -10.62 1.47 9.07
C ALA A 190 -10.14 1.71 10.51
N SER A 191 -9.39 2.79 10.72
CA SER A 191 -8.89 3.19 12.03
C SER A 191 -9.84 4.20 12.70
N PRO A 192 -10.06 4.14 14.02
CA PRO A 192 -10.77 5.19 14.74
C PRO A 192 -9.92 6.47 14.89
N ALA A 193 -8.61 6.39 14.62
CA ALA A 193 -7.71 7.52 14.74
C ALA A 193 -7.96 8.54 13.63
N ARG A 194 -7.84 9.81 13.99
CA ARG A 194 -8.02 10.94 13.07
C ARG A 194 -6.75 11.24 12.29
N ARG A 195 -6.90 11.89 11.12
CA ARG A 195 -5.78 12.48 10.37
C ARG A 195 -4.89 13.34 11.28
N GLY A 196 -3.58 13.28 11.06
CA GLY A 196 -2.58 13.99 11.88
C GLY A 196 -2.29 13.40 13.26
N SER A 197 -2.99 12.35 13.70
CA SER A 197 -2.75 11.71 15.00
C SER A 197 -1.42 10.93 15.11
N GLY A 198 -0.77 10.65 13.98
CA GLY A 198 0.39 9.76 13.91
C GLY A 198 0.07 8.28 14.16
N ARG A 199 -1.22 7.89 14.15
CA ARG A 199 -1.69 6.53 14.49
C ARG A 199 -2.48 5.85 13.37
N CYS A 200 -2.62 6.50 12.22
CA CYS A 200 -3.28 5.99 11.02
C CYS A 200 -2.62 6.59 9.79
N LEU A 201 -2.71 5.88 8.68
CA LEU A 201 -2.20 6.27 7.38
C LEU A 201 -3.21 7.18 6.67
N GLN A 202 -2.70 8.17 5.97
CA GLN A 202 -3.45 9.07 5.10
C GLN A 202 -3.22 8.64 3.66
N LYS A 203 -4.29 8.34 2.91
CA LYS A 203 -4.17 7.94 1.50
C LYS A 203 -3.82 9.13 0.60
N TRP A 204 -4.07 10.35 1.06
CA TRP A 204 -3.66 11.58 0.39
C TRP A 204 -3.23 12.64 1.41
N PHE A 205 -2.29 13.50 1.05
CA PHE A 205 -1.79 14.59 1.90
C PHE A 205 -1.21 15.73 1.04
N GLU A 206 -1.15 16.92 1.64
CA GLU A 206 -0.52 18.10 1.03
C GLU A 206 1.03 17.95 1.07
N PRO A 207 1.72 17.79 -0.08
CA PRO A 207 3.17 17.56 -0.11
C PRO A 207 3.98 18.66 0.58
N ALA A 208 3.52 19.92 0.54
CA ALA A 208 4.21 21.04 1.17
C ALA A 208 4.33 20.91 2.70
N ARG A 209 3.53 20.02 3.34
CA ARG A 209 3.57 19.74 4.78
C ARG A 209 4.37 18.49 5.15
N GLY A 210 5.00 17.85 4.16
CA GLY A 210 5.70 16.59 4.32
C GLY A 210 4.76 15.39 4.42
N ASN A 211 5.30 14.20 4.18
CA ASN A 211 4.55 12.95 4.22
C ASN A 211 4.27 12.50 5.67
N PRO A 212 3.00 12.52 6.14
CA PRO A 212 2.66 12.17 7.52
C PRO A 212 2.82 10.66 7.81
N ASN A 213 2.83 9.83 6.77
CA ASN A 213 2.88 8.37 6.92
C ASN A 213 4.26 7.86 7.36
N GLU A 214 5.32 8.66 7.22
CA GLU A 214 6.65 8.27 7.72
C GLU A 214 6.63 8.03 9.24
N ALA A 215 6.03 8.94 10.01
CA ALA A 215 5.94 8.82 11.46
C ALA A 215 5.06 7.64 11.88
N VAL A 216 3.99 7.38 11.13
CA VAL A 216 3.08 6.26 11.36
C VAL A 216 3.82 4.94 11.12
N ALA A 217 4.52 4.80 9.99
CA ALA A 217 5.30 3.60 9.69
C ALA A 217 6.35 3.32 10.78
N ARG A 218 7.09 4.34 11.21
CA ARG A 218 8.07 4.24 12.32
C ARG A 218 7.43 3.73 13.60
N LEU A 219 6.26 4.25 13.98
CA LEU A 219 5.54 3.83 15.19
C LEU A 219 5.16 2.35 15.14
N PHE A 220 4.67 1.86 14.01
CA PHE A 220 4.23 0.48 13.87
C PHE A 220 5.40 -0.50 13.67
N ALA A 221 6.45 -0.09 12.96
CA ALA A 221 7.68 -0.87 12.81
C ALA A 221 8.38 -1.12 14.15
N ALA A 222 8.43 -0.11 15.03
CA ALA A 222 9.01 -0.25 16.37
C ALA A 222 8.27 -1.24 17.28
N ARG A 223 7.02 -1.58 16.94
CA ARG A 223 6.20 -2.56 17.67
C ARG A 223 6.25 -3.95 17.05
N ALA A 224 6.92 -4.11 15.90
CA ALA A 224 7.04 -5.40 15.25
C ALA A 224 7.92 -6.34 16.09
N PRO A 225 7.51 -7.62 16.28
CA PRO A 225 8.34 -8.58 16.99
C PRO A 225 9.67 -8.80 16.23
N PRO A 226 10.80 -9.00 16.94
CA PRO A 226 12.07 -9.26 16.29
C PRO A 226 11.99 -10.54 15.44
N LYS A 227 12.60 -10.52 14.24
CA LYS A 227 12.73 -11.72 13.41
C LYS A 227 13.59 -12.76 14.17
N PRO A 228 13.22 -14.05 14.18
CA PRO A 228 14.09 -15.08 14.72
C PRO A 228 15.40 -15.09 13.91
N LEU A 229 16.53 -14.99 14.60
CA LEU A 229 17.86 -15.10 13.98
C LEU A 229 17.96 -16.48 13.30
N THR A 230 17.93 -16.51 11.97
CA THR A 230 18.32 -17.69 11.23
C THR A 230 19.83 -17.84 11.35
N CYS A 231 20.26 -18.68 12.28
CA CYS A 231 21.66 -19.09 12.40
C CYS A 231 22.04 -19.84 11.12
N SER A 232 22.60 -19.12 10.13
CA SER A 232 23.22 -19.74 8.97
C SER A 232 24.44 -20.50 9.47
N ARG A 233 24.28 -21.81 9.64
CA ARG A 233 25.35 -22.74 9.98
C ARG A 233 26.27 -22.79 8.76
N ARG A 234 27.23 -21.88 8.68
CA ARG A 234 28.39 -22.05 7.78
C ARG A 234 29.10 -23.32 8.24
N LEU A 235 28.84 -24.42 7.55
CA LEU A 235 29.68 -25.61 7.58
C LEU A 235 31.05 -25.18 7.03
N LEU A 236 31.96 -24.84 7.93
CA LEU A 236 33.39 -24.83 7.65
C LEU A 236 33.79 -26.30 7.45
N PHE A 237 33.92 -26.72 6.19
CA PHE A 237 34.67 -27.93 5.87
C PHE A 237 36.16 -27.61 6.09
N PHE A 238 36.77 -28.33 7.04
CA PHE A 238 38.22 -28.42 7.22
C PHE A 238 38.82 -29.36 6.18
#